data_AF-A0A8T0ENZ5-F1
#
_entry.id   AF-A0A8T0ENZ5-F1
#
_cell.length_a   1.000
_cell.length_b   1.000
_cell.length_c   1.000
_cell.angle_alpha   90.00
_cell.angle_beta   90.00
_cell.angle_gamma   90.00
#
_symmetry.space_group_name_H-M   'P 1'
#
loop_
_entity.id
_entity.type
_entity.pdbx_description
1 polymer ?
#
loop_
_entity_poly.entity_id
_entity_poly.type
_entity_poly.pdbx_seq_one_letter_code
_entity_poly.pdbx_strand_id
1 'polypeptide(L)'
;MNSDPRFINNVSHGIPKVENPLSISWHDSTWIPMLNGGNIMDYFSERTNPFYDRTCNNESLKMQRLGIEHLSNMVGLEYVLLHVQEPILYVIRKQHRHSPNQVTPLADYYIIAGIVYQAPDLASVIGSRMLTMVHHLQSAFDEASSYSHYHPSKGYWWEFKDNEKKGLYNLYHYLTNT
;
A
#
# COMPACT_ATOMS: atom_id res chain seq x y z
N MET A 1 -20.25 -15.55 -48.94
CA MET A 1 -21.21 -14.64 -48.27
C MET A 1 -21.40 -15.18 -46.85
N ASN A 2 -21.09 -14.50 -45.75
CA ASN A 2 -20.18 -13.41 -45.46
C ASN A 2 -19.89 -13.60 -43.97
N SER A 3 -18.67 -13.99 -43.62
CA SER A 3 -18.23 -14.08 -42.23
C SER A 3 -18.01 -12.66 -41.73
N ASP A 4 -19.04 -12.04 -41.13
CA ASP A 4 -19.00 -10.67 -40.62
C ASP A 4 -18.02 -10.60 -39.41
N PRO A 5 -16.88 -9.89 -39.51
CA PRO A 5 -15.83 -9.94 -38.50
C PRO A 5 -16.09 -8.99 -37.31
N ARG A 6 -17.34 -8.58 -37.07
CA ARG A 6 -17.67 -7.51 -36.11
C ARG A 6 -18.15 -7.96 -34.73
N PHE A 7 -18.06 -9.25 -34.40
CA PHE A 7 -18.53 -9.78 -33.11
C PHE A 7 -17.44 -10.26 -32.14
N ILE A 8 -16.15 -9.98 -32.40
CA ILE A 8 -15.06 -10.34 -31.48
C ILE A 8 -14.34 -9.08 -30.97
N ASN A 9 -15.07 -8.05 -30.55
CA ASN A 9 -14.47 -6.95 -29.81
C ASN A 9 -15.44 -6.44 -28.75
N ASN A 10 -14.90 -6.30 -27.53
CA ASN A 10 -15.46 -5.61 -26.37
C ASN A 10 -16.49 -6.35 -25.51
N VAL A 11 -16.01 -7.29 -24.69
CA VAL A 11 -16.41 -7.29 -23.27
C VAL A 11 -15.20 -7.68 -22.39
N SER A 12 -14.11 -6.90 -22.45
CA SER A 12 -13.38 -6.60 -21.22
C SER A 12 -14.06 -5.40 -20.58
N HIS A 13 -15.26 -5.62 -20.03
CA HIS A 13 -15.79 -4.68 -19.04
C HIS A 13 -14.79 -4.75 -17.90
N GLY A 14 -13.89 -3.77 -17.88
CA GLY A 14 -12.88 -3.64 -16.84
C GLY A 14 -13.61 -3.72 -15.52
N ILE A 15 -13.31 -4.77 -14.75
CA ILE A 15 -13.46 -4.73 -13.31
C ILE A 15 -12.87 -3.37 -12.93
N PRO A 16 -13.65 -2.44 -12.35
CA PRO A 16 -13.10 -1.16 -11.93
C PRO A 16 -11.84 -1.51 -11.16
N LYS A 17 -10.68 -1.05 -11.63
CA LYS A 17 -9.45 -1.21 -10.86
C LYS A 17 -9.82 -0.66 -9.51
N VAL A 18 -9.94 -1.55 -8.52
CA VAL A 18 -10.05 -1.14 -7.13
C VAL A 18 -8.68 -0.54 -6.87
N GLU A 19 -8.53 0.75 -7.17
CA GLU A 19 -7.30 1.47 -6.95
C GLU A 19 -7.00 1.28 -5.48
N ASN A 20 -5.84 0.67 -5.21
CA ASN A 20 -5.45 0.38 -3.85
C ASN A 20 -5.42 1.72 -3.10
N PRO A 21 -6.28 1.94 -2.10
CA PRO A 21 -6.40 3.26 -1.49
C PRO A 21 -5.12 3.65 -0.75
N LEU A 22 -4.21 2.69 -0.50
CA LEU A 22 -2.85 2.92 0.00
C LEU A 22 -1.92 3.65 -0.99
N SER A 23 -2.24 3.66 -2.29
CA SER A 23 -1.47 4.43 -3.29
C SER A 23 -2.02 5.84 -3.53
N ILE A 24 -3.13 6.18 -2.88
CA ILE A 24 -3.81 7.47 -3.06
C ILE A 24 -3.37 8.39 -1.91
N SER A 25 -3.15 9.66 -2.24
CA SER A 25 -2.95 10.73 -1.26
C SER A 25 -3.84 11.91 -1.62
N TRP A 26 -4.22 12.70 -0.63
CA TRP A 26 -5.02 13.91 -0.85
C TRP A 26 -4.50 15.07 -0.01
N HIS A 27 -4.58 16.29 -0.53
CA HIS A 27 -4.32 17.51 0.24
C HIS A 27 -5.04 18.71 -0.35
N ASP A 28 -5.27 19.73 0.47
CA ASP A 28 -5.65 21.08 0.04
C ASP A 28 -4.67 22.11 0.61
N SER A 29 -3.89 22.73 -0.29
CA SER A 29 -2.84 23.68 0.06
C SER A 29 -3.35 24.95 0.74
N THR A 30 -4.63 25.29 0.57
CA THR A 30 -5.21 26.49 1.19
C THR A 30 -5.22 26.37 2.72
N TRP A 31 -5.43 25.16 3.25
CA TRP A 31 -5.52 24.88 4.69
C TRP A 31 -4.18 24.77 5.40
N ILE A 32 -3.12 24.40 4.68
CA ILE A 32 -1.80 24.05 5.27
C ILE A 32 -1.26 25.13 6.24
N PRO A 33 -1.32 26.44 5.95
CA PRO A 33 -0.77 27.47 6.84
C PRO A 33 -1.50 27.62 8.18
N MET A 34 -2.77 27.20 8.25
CA MET A 34 -3.64 27.38 9.41
C MET A 34 -4.01 26.07 10.11
N LEU A 35 -3.44 24.94 9.66
CA LEU A 35 -3.78 23.61 10.15
C LEU A 35 -3.32 23.40 11.60
N ASN A 36 -4.24 22.98 12.47
CA ASN A 36 -4.00 22.69 13.89
C ASN A 36 -4.94 21.60 14.39
N GLY A 37 -4.75 21.12 15.62
CA GLY A 37 -5.59 20.06 16.19
C GLY A 37 -7.08 20.41 16.33
N GLY A 38 -7.43 21.70 16.37
CA GLY A 38 -8.81 22.17 16.45
C GLY A 38 -9.57 22.14 15.12
N ASN A 39 -8.88 22.30 13.99
CA ASN A 39 -9.51 22.37 12.67
C ASN A 39 -9.18 21.18 11.75
N ILE A 40 -8.31 20.26 12.19
CA ILE A 40 -7.89 19.10 11.40
C ILE A 40 -9.06 18.20 10.96
N MET A 41 -10.09 18.09 11.80
CA MET A 41 -11.30 17.31 11.45
C MET A 41 -12.14 18.01 10.38
N ASP A 42 -12.18 19.34 10.37
CA ASP A 42 -12.84 20.10 9.31
C ASP A 42 -12.08 19.96 8.00
N TYR A 43 -10.75 20.08 8.04
CA TYR A 43 -9.88 19.82 6.90
C TYR A 43 -10.08 18.41 6.33
N PHE A 44 -10.12 17.40 7.20
CA PHE A 44 -10.33 16.01 6.77
C PHE A 44 -11.75 15.79 6.20
N SER A 45 -12.75 16.56 6.63
CA SER A 45 -14.12 16.48 6.11
C SER A 45 -14.34 17.15 4.75
N GLU A 46 -13.29 17.76 4.17
CA GLU A 46 -13.39 18.48 2.91
C GLU A 46 -14.00 17.63 1.78
N ARG A 47 -14.85 18.26 0.96
CA ARG A 47 -15.64 17.53 -0.03
C ARG A 47 -14.78 16.81 -1.07
N THR A 48 -13.59 17.31 -1.33
CA THR A 48 -12.63 16.76 -2.30
C THR A 48 -11.81 15.61 -1.72
N ASN A 49 -11.82 15.40 -0.39
CA ASN A 49 -11.10 14.30 0.24
C ASN A 49 -11.81 12.96 -0.03
N PRO A 50 -11.19 12.01 -0.77
CA PRO A 50 -11.80 10.72 -1.08
C PRO A 50 -11.90 9.78 0.13
N PHE A 51 -11.18 10.07 1.22
CA PHE A 51 -11.15 9.22 2.42
C PHE A 51 -12.31 9.47 3.39
N TYR A 52 -13.02 10.58 3.23
CA TYR A 52 -14.11 10.99 4.11
C TYR A 52 -15.48 10.54 3.58
N ASP A 53 -16.14 9.68 4.35
CA ASP A 53 -17.48 9.18 4.06
C ASP A 53 -18.54 10.11 4.68
N ARG A 54 -19.33 10.76 3.84
CA ARG A 54 -20.36 11.72 4.28
C ARG A 54 -21.60 11.07 4.89
N THR A 55 -21.72 9.74 4.84
CA THR A 55 -22.77 9.02 5.56
C THR A 55 -22.42 8.83 7.05
N CYS A 56 -21.24 9.27 7.49
CA CYS A 56 -20.79 9.15 8.86
C CYS A 56 -21.59 10.02 9.85
N ASN A 57 -21.50 9.64 11.12
CA ASN A 57 -22.12 10.35 12.23
C ASN A 57 -21.54 11.77 12.40
N ASN A 58 -20.26 11.99 12.09
CA ASN A 58 -19.63 13.32 12.14
C ASN A 58 -20.36 14.31 11.23
N GLU A 59 -20.70 13.89 10.01
CA GLU A 59 -21.41 14.74 9.05
C GLU A 59 -22.83 15.06 9.54
N SER A 60 -23.51 14.07 10.12
CA SER A 60 -24.84 14.26 10.70
C SER A 60 -24.81 15.26 11.87
N LEU A 61 -23.84 15.16 12.77
CA LEU A 61 -23.66 16.11 13.87
C LEU A 61 -23.29 17.51 13.37
N LYS A 62 -22.41 17.60 12.36
CA LYS A 62 -22.03 18.86 11.71
C LYS A 62 -23.25 19.56 11.10
N MET A 63 -24.12 18.81 10.42
CA MET A 63 -25.39 19.34 9.89
C MET A 63 -26.35 19.80 11.00
N GLN A 64 -26.38 19.09 12.13
CA GLN A 64 -27.22 19.46 13.29
C GLN A 64 -26.60 20.56 14.17
N ARG A 65 -25.36 21.00 13.87
CA ARG A 65 -24.57 21.93 14.69
C ARG A 65 -24.40 21.46 16.14
N LEU A 66 -24.28 20.16 16.32
CA LEU A 66 -24.01 19.53 17.62
C LEU A 66 -22.51 19.28 17.79
N GLY A 67 -22.05 19.25 19.03
CA GLY A 67 -20.66 18.96 19.35
C GLY A 67 -20.34 17.47 19.29
N ILE A 68 -19.04 17.19 19.22
CA ILE A 68 -18.45 15.85 19.03
C ILE A 68 -18.75 14.91 20.21
N GLU A 69 -19.05 15.45 21.39
CA GLU A 69 -19.44 14.71 22.59
C GLU A 69 -20.64 13.76 22.35
N HIS A 70 -21.50 14.11 21.40
CA HIS A 70 -22.68 13.31 21.04
C HIS A 70 -22.34 12.04 20.25
N LEU A 71 -21.15 11.92 19.66
CA LEU A 71 -20.75 10.72 18.90
C LEU A 71 -20.83 9.45 19.76
N SER A 72 -20.49 9.54 21.05
CA SER A 72 -20.52 8.42 21.98
C SER A 72 -21.90 7.76 22.12
N ASN A 73 -22.97 8.53 21.87
CA ASN A 73 -24.36 8.08 21.98
C ASN A 73 -24.94 7.60 20.64
N MET A 74 -24.21 7.76 19.54
CA MET A 74 -24.64 7.33 18.21
C MET A 74 -24.10 5.93 17.89
N VAL A 75 -24.77 5.21 17.01
CA VAL A 75 -24.31 3.92 16.47
C VAL A 75 -24.06 4.11 14.99
N GLY A 76 -22.94 3.62 14.48
CA GLY A 76 -22.58 3.76 13.07
C GLY A 76 -21.13 4.17 12.85
N LEU A 77 -20.87 4.65 11.64
CA LEU A 77 -19.54 5.02 11.18
C LEU A 77 -19.16 6.40 11.71
N GLU A 78 -17.97 6.52 12.28
CA GLU A 78 -17.43 7.77 12.80
C GLU A 78 -15.93 7.90 12.55
N TYR A 79 -15.46 9.14 12.54
CA TYR A 79 -14.05 9.50 12.46
C TYR A 79 -13.62 10.18 13.75
N VAL A 80 -12.51 9.72 14.33
CA VAL A 80 -11.97 10.24 15.59
C VAL A 80 -10.51 10.61 15.42
N LEU A 81 -10.13 11.77 15.95
CA LEU A 81 -8.74 12.20 16.05
C LEU A 81 -8.06 11.46 17.21
N LEU A 82 -7.13 10.56 16.89
CA LEU A 82 -6.42 9.75 17.88
C LEU A 82 -5.16 10.41 18.41
N HIS A 83 -4.44 11.10 17.53
CA HIS A 83 -3.14 11.66 17.87
C HIS A 83 -2.92 12.99 17.17
N VAL A 84 -2.30 13.90 17.92
CA VAL A 84 -1.98 15.25 17.50
C VAL A 84 -0.53 15.52 17.87
N GLN A 85 0.30 15.75 16.86
CA GLN A 85 1.67 16.21 16.98
C GLN A 85 1.86 17.40 16.04
N GLU A 86 1.55 18.59 16.55
CA GLU A 86 1.63 19.81 15.75
C GLU A 86 3.08 20.18 15.41
N PRO A 87 3.34 20.75 14.22
CA PRO A 87 2.42 20.91 13.08
C PRO A 87 2.43 19.71 12.09
N ILE A 88 3.17 18.65 12.40
CA ILE A 88 3.66 17.70 11.38
C ILE A 88 2.73 16.51 11.21
N LEU A 89 2.16 15.95 12.27
CA LEU A 89 1.47 14.66 12.22
C LEU A 89 0.14 14.69 12.97
N TYR A 90 -0.91 14.24 12.29
CA TYR A 90 -2.19 13.92 12.88
C TYR A 90 -2.62 12.51 12.48
N VAL A 91 -3.29 11.79 13.38
CA VAL A 91 -3.80 10.44 13.12
C VAL A 91 -5.30 10.44 13.32
N ILE A 92 -6.04 10.14 12.27
CA ILE A 92 -7.50 10.00 12.30
C ILE A 92 -7.86 8.53 12.11
N ARG A 93 -8.77 8.02 12.93
CA ARG A 93 -9.30 6.67 12.81
C ARG A 93 -10.73 6.70 12.31
N LYS A 94 -10.99 5.93 11.26
CA LYS A 94 -12.33 5.51 10.87
C LYS A 94 -12.69 4.27 11.67
N GLN A 95 -13.82 4.33 12.35
CA GLN A 95 -14.30 3.24 13.18
C GLN A 95 -15.82 3.10 13.08
N HIS A 96 -16.30 1.89 13.38
CA HIS A 96 -17.72 1.61 13.48
C HIS A 96 -18.09 1.40 14.94
N ARG A 97 -18.92 2.30 15.48
CA ARG A 97 -19.43 2.23 16.85
C ARG A 97 -20.67 1.35 16.89
N HIS A 98 -20.64 0.33 17.74
CA HIS A 98 -21.79 -0.55 17.99
C HIS A 98 -22.52 -0.17 19.28
N SER A 99 -21.81 0.39 20.26
CA SER A 99 -22.35 0.92 21.52
C SER A 99 -21.39 1.96 22.11
N PRO A 100 -21.75 2.68 23.20
CA PRO A 100 -20.85 3.65 23.83
C PRO A 100 -19.49 3.06 24.23
N ASN A 101 -19.45 1.77 24.58
CA ASN A 101 -18.25 1.07 25.05
C ASN A 101 -17.63 0.13 23.99
N GLN A 102 -18.31 -0.10 22.86
CA GLN A 102 -17.87 -1.05 21.85
C GLN A 102 -17.71 -0.38 20.48
N VAL A 103 -16.49 -0.42 19.98
CA VAL A 103 -16.09 0.20 18.72
C VAL A 103 -15.15 -0.75 17.97
N THR A 104 -15.36 -0.88 16.67
CA THR A 104 -14.51 -1.67 15.77
C THR A 104 -13.69 -0.72 14.89
N PRO A 105 -12.35 -0.69 15.00
CA PRO A 105 -11.51 0.11 14.10
C PRO A 105 -11.58 -0.45 12.68
N LEU A 106 -11.70 0.42 11.67
CA LEU A 106 -11.78 0.04 10.26
C LEU A 106 -10.54 0.45 9.47
N ALA A 107 -10.08 1.69 9.65
CA ALA A 107 -8.90 2.21 8.97
C ALA A 107 -8.31 3.39 9.74
N ASP A 108 -7.00 3.59 9.63
CA ASP A 108 -6.29 4.75 10.16
C ASP A 108 -5.78 5.61 9.00
N TYR A 109 -5.74 6.93 9.19
CA TYR A 109 -5.29 7.91 8.23
C TYR A 109 -4.24 8.81 8.87
N TYR A 110 -3.12 8.98 8.18
CA TYR A 110 -2.06 9.89 8.57
C TYR A 110 -2.21 11.20 7.80
N ILE A 111 -2.15 12.32 8.52
CA ILE A 111 -2.03 13.65 7.93
C ILE A 111 -0.63 14.15 8.26
N ILE A 112 0.27 14.09 7.28
CA ILE A 112 1.68 14.45 7.42
C ILE A 112 1.93 15.73 6.63
N ALA A 113 2.28 16.81 7.33
CA ALA A 113 2.49 18.13 6.74
C ALA A 113 1.33 18.58 5.83
N GLY A 114 0.09 18.28 6.24
CA GLY A 114 -1.12 18.56 5.49
C GLY A 114 -1.51 17.51 4.44
N ILE A 115 -0.67 16.53 4.12
CA ILE A 115 -1.01 15.49 3.14
C ILE A 115 -1.63 14.29 3.85
N VAL A 116 -2.81 13.86 3.38
CA VAL A 116 -3.59 12.74 3.91
C VAL A 116 -3.21 11.45 3.18
N TYR A 117 -2.89 10.41 3.95
CA TYR A 117 -2.58 9.05 3.50
C TYR A 117 -3.38 8.04 4.30
N GLN A 118 -3.83 6.95 3.66
CA GLN A 118 -4.35 5.80 4.38
C GLN A 118 -3.19 4.94 4.93
N ALA A 119 -3.25 4.61 6.22
CA ALA A 119 -2.31 3.68 6.83
C ALA A 119 -2.66 2.24 6.42
N PRO A 120 -1.66 1.43 6.02
CA PRO A 120 -1.88 0.01 5.74
C PRO A 120 -2.22 -0.73 7.03
N ASP A 121 -3.06 -1.76 6.91
CA ASP A 121 -3.30 -2.68 8.01
C ASP A 121 -2.04 -3.51 8.31
N LEU A 122 -1.87 -3.84 9.59
CA LEU A 122 -0.70 -4.58 10.06
C LEU A 122 -0.54 -5.92 9.34
N ALA A 123 -1.66 -6.59 9.04
CA ALA A 123 -1.64 -7.88 8.36
C ALA A 123 -1.12 -7.76 6.92
N SER A 124 -1.54 -6.77 6.14
CA SER A 124 -0.98 -6.54 4.80
C SER A 124 0.50 -6.16 4.83
N VAL A 125 0.94 -5.36 5.81
CA VAL A 125 2.37 -5.03 5.96
C VAL A 125 3.20 -6.29 6.24
N ILE A 126 2.74 -7.16 7.14
CA ILE A 126 3.44 -8.41 7.45
C ILE A 126 3.39 -9.36 6.23
N GLY A 127 2.23 -9.52 5.61
CA GLY A 127 2.02 -10.40 4.47
C GLY A 127 2.91 -10.04 3.29
N SER A 128 2.98 -8.75 2.93
CA SER A 128 3.86 -8.27 1.86
C SER A 128 5.34 -8.51 2.16
N ARG A 129 5.79 -8.27 3.40
CA ARG A 129 7.18 -8.53 3.80
C ARG A 129 7.53 -10.02 3.76
N MET A 130 6.62 -10.87 4.25
CA MET A 130 6.80 -12.32 4.23
C MET A 130 6.86 -12.87 2.81
N LEU A 131 5.98 -12.40 1.91
CA LEU A 131 6.00 -12.76 0.50
C LEU A 131 7.33 -12.39 -0.16
N THR A 132 7.81 -11.16 0.06
CA THR A 132 9.10 -10.69 -0.46
C THR A 132 10.27 -11.53 0.08
N MET A 133 10.24 -11.90 1.36
CA MET A 133 11.25 -12.79 1.95
C MET A 133 11.26 -14.16 1.28
N VAL A 134 10.10 -14.79 1.12
CA VAL A 134 9.97 -16.10 0.46
C VAL A 134 10.44 -16.03 -0.98
N HIS A 135 10.08 -14.96 -1.70
CA HIS A 135 10.54 -14.72 -3.06
C HIS A 135 12.08 -14.64 -3.14
N HIS A 136 12.71 -13.86 -2.26
CA HIS A 136 14.17 -13.77 -2.21
C HIS A 136 14.84 -15.10 -1.84
N LEU A 137 14.28 -15.87 -0.91
CA LEU A 137 14.78 -17.20 -0.59
C LEU A 137 14.67 -18.15 -1.78
N GLN A 138 13.54 -18.16 -2.47
CA GLN A 138 13.35 -18.98 -3.66
C GLN A 138 14.36 -18.58 -4.75
N SER A 139 14.48 -17.29 -5.05
CA SER A 139 15.45 -16.80 -6.04
C SER A 139 16.89 -17.18 -5.66
N ALA A 140 17.26 -17.07 -4.39
CA ALA A 140 18.59 -17.45 -3.91
C ALA A 140 18.82 -18.97 -4.00
N PHE A 141 17.82 -19.80 -3.72
CA PHE A 141 17.92 -21.25 -3.88
C PHE A 141 17.97 -21.66 -5.36
N ASP A 142 17.17 -21.03 -6.21
CA ASP A 142 17.19 -21.28 -7.65
C ASP A 142 18.58 -20.93 -8.22
N GLU A 143 19.12 -19.77 -7.84
CA GLU A 143 20.47 -19.34 -8.19
C GLU A 143 21.54 -20.29 -7.64
N ALA A 144 21.51 -20.63 -6.35
CA ALA A 144 22.46 -21.57 -5.75
C ALA A 144 22.38 -22.97 -6.38
N SER A 145 21.17 -23.47 -6.65
CA SER A 145 20.96 -24.76 -7.29
C SER A 145 21.51 -24.79 -8.72
N SER A 146 21.47 -23.67 -9.43
CA SER A 146 22.01 -23.55 -10.79
C SER A 146 23.53 -23.74 -10.85
N TYR A 147 24.24 -23.51 -9.75
CA TYR A 147 25.68 -23.75 -9.62
C TYR A 147 26.02 -25.15 -9.12
N SER A 148 25.04 -25.92 -8.64
CA SER A 148 25.27 -27.25 -8.05
C SER A 148 25.05 -28.35 -9.09
N HIS A 149 26.04 -29.22 -9.26
CA HIS A 149 25.94 -30.37 -10.13
C HIS A 149 26.24 -31.66 -9.37
N TYR A 150 25.62 -32.77 -9.80
CA TYR A 150 25.78 -34.08 -9.19
C TYR A 150 26.06 -35.16 -10.23
N HIS A 151 26.98 -36.07 -9.90
CA HIS A 151 27.32 -37.24 -10.71
C HIS A 151 27.56 -38.42 -9.77
N PRO A 152 26.93 -39.60 -10.00
CA PRO A 152 27.00 -40.74 -9.08
C PRO A 152 28.42 -41.18 -8.69
N SER A 153 29.40 -41.04 -9.57
CA SER A 153 30.80 -41.41 -9.28
C SER A 153 31.67 -40.30 -8.68
N LYS A 154 31.28 -39.02 -8.83
CA LYS A 154 32.08 -37.86 -8.37
C LYS A 154 31.47 -37.14 -7.17
N GLY A 155 30.18 -37.38 -6.89
CA GLY A 155 29.43 -36.65 -5.88
C GLY A 155 28.99 -35.26 -6.37
N TYR A 156 28.83 -34.33 -5.43
CA TYR A 156 28.46 -32.94 -5.71
C TYR A 156 29.70 -32.09 -6.05
N TRP A 157 29.58 -31.19 -7.02
CA TRP A 157 30.55 -30.11 -7.25
C TRP A 157 29.82 -28.81 -7.59
N TRP A 158 30.56 -27.70 -7.51
CA TRP A 158 30.04 -26.36 -7.76
C TRP A 158 30.74 -25.75 -8.97
N GLU A 159 29.97 -25.25 -9.94
CA GLU A 159 30.49 -24.58 -11.12
C GLU A 159 30.04 -23.12 -11.13
N PHE A 160 30.93 -22.22 -10.69
CA PHE A 160 30.66 -20.78 -10.72
C PHE A 160 31.05 -20.21 -12.08
N LYS A 161 30.23 -19.28 -12.60
CA LYS A 161 30.42 -18.63 -13.92
C LYS A 161 31.73 -17.83 -14.06
N ASP A 162 32.52 -17.64 -13.00
CA ASP A 162 33.83 -16.98 -13.05
C ASP A 162 34.88 -17.72 -13.89
N ASN A 163 34.67 -19.00 -14.19
CA ASN A 163 35.57 -19.78 -15.04
C ASN A 163 35.50 -19.39 -16.54
N GLU A 164 34.45 -18.71 -17.01
CA GLU A 164 34.37 -18.24 -18.40
C GLU A 164 35.36 -17.11 -18.70
N LYS A 165 35.64 -16.23 -17.73
CA LYS A 165 36.62 -15.14 -17.91
C LYS A 165 38.04 -15.65 -18.06
N LYS A 166 38.43 -16.73 -17.35
CA LYS A 166 39.76 -17.35 -17.48
C LYS A 166 39.98 -18.01 -18.86
N GLY A 167 38.93 -18.53 -19.48
CA GLY A 167 39.00 -19.11 -20.83
C GLY A 167 39.32 -18.08 -21.91
N LEU A 168 38.74 -16.89 -21.82
CA LEU A 168 38.97 -15.80 -22.78
C LEU A 168 40.39 -15.21 -22.65
N TYR A 169 40.90 -14.97 -21.42
CA TYR A 169 42.28 -14.50 -21.23
C TYR A 169 43.33 -15.46 -21.81
N ASN A 170 43.11 -16.77 -21.72
CA ASN A 170 44.02 -17.75 -22.30
C ASN A 170 43.97 -17.76 -23.84
N LEU A 171 42.80 -17.57 -24.45
CA LEU A 171 42.66 -17.51 -25.92
C LEU A 171 43.34 -16.26 -26.51
N TYR A 172 43.20 -15.09 -25.88
CA TYR A 172 43.88 -13.88 -26.33
C TYR A 172 45.41 -14.01 -26.24
N HIS A 173 45.94 -14.68 -25.21
CA HIS A 173 47.38 -14.85 -25.04
C HIS A 173 48.02 -15.83 -26.05
N TYR A 174 47.23 -16.71 -26.66
CA TYR A 174 47.66 -17.57 -27.77
C TYR A 174 47.58 -16.88 -29.15
N LEU A 175 46.62 -15.95 -29.34
CA LEU A 175 46.43 -15.25 -30.60
C LEU A 175 47.36 -14.02 -30.79
N THR A 176 48.01 -13.54 -29.72
CA THR A 176 48.95 -12.40 -29.78
C THR A 176 50.44 -12.81 -29.80
N ASN A 177 50.74 -14.11 -29.74
CA ASN A 177 52.10 -14.65 -29.69
C ASN A 177 52.50 -15.46 -30.94
N THR A 178 51.86 -15.19 -32.08
CA THR A 178 52.28 -15.64 -33.43
C THR A 178 52.47 -14.42 -34.31
#